data_AF-E5VJH7-F1
#
_entry.id   AF-E5VJH7-F1
#
_cell.length_a   1.000
_cell.length_b   1.000
_cell.length_c   1.000
_cell.angle_alpha   90.00
_cell.angle_beta   90.00
_cell.angle_gamma   90.00
#
_symmetry.space_group_name_H-M   'P 1'
#
loop_
_entity.id
_entity.type
_entity.pdbx_description
1 polymer ?
#
loop_
_entity_poly.entity_id
_entity_poly.type
_entity_poly.pdbx_seq_one_letter_code
_entity_poly.pdbx_strand_id
1 'polypeptide(L)'
;MTGYKFDECNNDGMISWYDTSAYDERYTLQNKMGTISKAYSELSRSKLDYVKFHMDTHKRIPTWIMIKVVNFSTFIDVLHYSKIQVPHAICKLYNMMDEKGYPNVKLLIGSLHWMRKVRNSYAHNERIYCLTRSNGNRFRGNSSRILEPYLRMLRPAYMRHREQKLFDLFVYFKYYLPHREFQQFVSELKVLLYDLKSKIDERAFEYIRVQMGIIDMEDIDLLVNLPKSEIEYNKFDKL
;
A
#
# COMPACT_ATOMS: atom_id res chain seq x y z
N MET A 1 5.84 -14.00 -3.26
CA MET A 1 5.62 -13.28 -4.54
C MET A 1 6.65 -12.18 -4.73
N THR A 2 6.60 -11.05 -4.02
CA THR A 2 7.57 -9.94 -4.23
C THR A 2 9.04 -10.38 -4.14
N GLY A 3 9.37 -11.29 -3.21
CA GLY A 3 10.74 -11.81 -3.09
C GLY A 3 11.18 -12.65 -4.28
N TYR A 4 10.28 -13.48 -4.81
CA TYR A 4 10.56 -14.27 -6.01
C TYR A 4 10.78 -13.38 -7.23
N LYS A 5 9.92 -12.37 -7.43
CA LYS A 5 10.11 -11.43 -8.55
C LYS A 5 11.38 -10.59 -8.41
N PHE A 6 11.72 -10.22 -7.18
CA PHE A 6 12.97 -9.54 -6.89
C PHE A 6 14.18 -10.41 -7.27
N ASP A 7 14.17 -11.69 -6.90
CA ASP A 7 15.25 -12.64 -7.23
C ASP A 7 15.33 -12.91 -8.73
N GLU A 8 14.20 -13.13 -9.41
CA GLU A 8 14.12 -13.30 -10.87
C GLU A 8 14.77 -12.12 -11.61
N CYS A 9 14.47 -10.89 -11.20
CA CYS A 9 15.05 -9.67 -11.78
C CYS A 9 16.55 -9.49 -11.45
N ASN A 10 17.09 -10.34 -10.58
CA ASN A 10 18.45 -10.30 -10.05
C ASN A 10 19.20 -11.61 -10.35
N ASN A 11 19.02 -12.10 -11.58
CA ASN A 11 19.63 -13.31 -12.11
C ASN A 11 19.25 -14.54 -11.26
N ASP A 12 17.94 -14.74 -11.05
CA ASP A 12 17.38 -15.83 -10.26
C ASP A 12 18.01 -15.95 -8.85
N GLY A 13 18.27 -14.80 -8.23
CA GLY A 13 18.85 -14.71 -6.87
C GLY A 13 20.38 -14.84 -6.81
N MET A 14 21.08 -14.87 -7.95
CA MET A 14 22.56 -14.81 -7.97
C MET A 14 23.08 -13.48 -7.41
N ILE A 15 22.39 -12.37 -7.70
CA ILE A 15 22.64 -11.08 -7.07
C ILE A 15 21.77 -11.01 -5.81
N SER A 16 22.41 -11.03 -4.65
CA SER A 16 21.70 -11.06 -3.37
C SER A 16 21.05 -9.72 -3.04
N TRP A 17 19.93 -9.72 -2.31
CA TRP A 17 19.21 -8.49 -1.92
C TRP A 17 20.04 -7.49 -1.11
N TYR A 18 21.17 -7.91 -0.54
CA TYR A 18 22.10 -7.05 0.18
C TYR A 18 23.23 -6.50 -0.70
N ASP A 19 23.20 -6.76 -2.01
CA ASP A 19 24.06 -6.14 -3.00
C ASP A 19 23.40 -4.87 -3.55
N THR A 20 24.16 -3.80 -3.73
CA THR A 20 23.63 -2.53 -4.25
C THR A 20 23.24 -2.62 -5.73
N SER A 21 23.81 -3.56 -6.48
CA SER A 21 23.42 -3.87 -7.86
C SER A 21 22.08 -4.60 -7.97
N ALA A 22 21.54 -5.11 -6.85
CA ALA A 22 20.20 -5.69 -6.80
C ALA A 22 19.07 -4.65 -6.96
N TYR A 23 19.43 -3.37 -6.87
CA TYR A 23 18.52 -2.21 -6.86
C TYR A 23 18.74 -1.32 -8.09
N ASP A 24 17.71 -0.58 -8.47
CA ASP A 24 17.69 0.23 -9.70
C ASP A 24 18.79 1.30 -9.70
N GLU A 25 19.56 1.40 -10.78
CA GLU A 25 20.69 2.34 -10.94
C GLU A 25 20.28 3.81 -10.84
N ARG A 26 19.00 4.14 -11.11
CA ARG A 26 18.50 5.51 -11.01
C ARG A 26 18.53 6.09 -9.59
N TYR A 27 18.63 5.25 -8.56
CA TYR A 27 18.66 5.67 -7.17
C TYR A 27 20.09 5.79 -6.64
N THR A 28 20.30 6.74 -5.73
CA THR A 28 21.63 6.98 -5.15
C THR A 28 22.11 5.77 -4.33
N LEU A 29 23.43 5.60 -4.24
CA LEU A 29 24.05 4.59 -3.37
C LEU A 29 23.56 4.71 -1.92
N GLN A 30 23.35 5.93 -1.44
CA GLN A 30 22.84 6.19 -0.09
C GLN A 30 21.42 5.62 0.11
N ASN A 31 20.52 5.76 -0.88
CA ASN A 31 19.17 5.19 -0.79
C ASN A 31 19.22 3.65 -0.72
N LYS A 32 20.05 3.05 -1.57
CA LYS A 32 20.23 1.59 -1.64
C LYS A 32 20.82 1.04 -0.35
N MET A 33 21.96 1.58 0.09
CA MET A 33 22.64 1.17 1.32
C MET A 33 21.79 1.42 2.56
N GLY A 34 21.04 2.52 2.60
CA GLY A 34 20.11 2.80 3.69
C GLY A 34 19.02 1.73 3.81
N THR A 35 18.50 1.27 2.67
CA THR A 35 17.47 0.20 2.63
C THR A 35 18.04 -1.14 3.07
N ILE A 36 19.21 -1.51 2.54
CA ILE A 36 19.92 -2.74 2.91
C ILE A 36 20.24 -2.76 4.41
N SER A 37 20.74 -1.65 4.94
CA SER A 37 21.10 -1.52 6.36
C SER A 37 19.90 -1.65 7.28
N LYS A 38 18.76 -1.02 6.95
CA LYS A 38 17.50 -1.19 7.70
C LYS A 38 17.05 -2.66 7.70
N ALA A 39 17.04 -3.29 6.52
CA ALA A 39 16.63 -4.69 6.39
C ALA A 39 17.51 -5.63 7.23
N TYR A 40 18.83 -5.45 7.18
CA TYR A 40 19.76 -6.22 8.03
C TYR A 40 19.56 -5.97 9.52
N SER A 41 19.36 -4.71 9.93
CA SER A 41 19.14 -4.37 11.33
C SER A 41 17.87 -5.02 11.88
N GLU A 42 16.83 -5.12 11.06
CA GLU A 42 15.57 -5.77 11.43
C GLU A 42 15.71 -7.29 11.45
N LEU A 43 16.44 -7.88 10.50
CA LEU A 43 16.77 -9.31 10.48
C LEU A 43 17.58 -9.72 11.71
N SER A 44 18.63 -8.98 12.06
CA SER A 44 19.49 -9.31 13.21
C SER A 44 18.79 -9.17 14.56
N ARG A 45 17.76 -8.33 14.65
CA ARG A 45 16.91 -8.19 15.83
C ARG A 45 15.78 -9.22 15.89
N SER A 46 15.56 -9.98 14.82
CA SER A 46 14.50 -10.97 14.76
C SER A 46 14.74 -12.08 15.79
N LYS A 47 13.70 -12.41 16.55
CA LYS A 47 13.72 -13.49 17.53
C LYS A 47 13.26 -14.83 16.95
N LEU A 48 12.87 -14.87 15.68
CA LEU A 48 12.30 -16.06 15.03
C LEU A 48 13.37 -17.12 14.80
N ASP A 49 13.11 -18.35 15.25
CA ASP A 49 14.10 -19.43 15.24
C ASP A 49 14.59 -19.79 13.84
N TYR A 50 13.70 -19.76 12.83
CA TYR A 50 14.11 -20.02 11.45
C TYR A 50 15.04 -18.92 10.91
N VAL A 51 14.90 -17.67 11.37
CA VAL A 51 15.79 -16.57 10.95
C VAL A 51 17.17 -16.77 11.57
N LYS A 52 17.23 -17.08 12.86
CA LYS A 52 18.50 -17.40 13.55
C LYS A 52 19.18 -18.61 12.91
N PHE A 53 18.43 -19.68 12.68
CA PHE A 53 18.92 -20.86 11.97
C PHE A 53 19.54 -20.49 10.62
N HIS A 54 18.87 -19.64 9.83
CA HIS A 54 19.43 -19.17 8.56
C HIS A 54 20.65 -18.26 8.71
N MET A 55 20.69 -17.40 9.73
CA MET A 55 21.83 -16.52 9.98
C MET A 55 23.07 -17.28 10.49
N ASP A 56 22.86 -18.32 11.29
CA ASP A 56 23.93 -19.10 11.93
C ASP A 56 24.44 -20.23 11.02
N THR A 57 23.55 -20.83 10.22
CA THR A 57 23.86 -22.04 9.42
C THR A 57 24.19 -21.73 7.96
N HIS A 58 23.64 -20.64 7.40
CA HIS A 58 23.79 -20.32 5.99
C HIS A 58 24.53 -19.01 5.77
N LYS A 59 25.45 -19.00 4.80
CA LYS A 59 26.20 -17.79 4.42
C LYS A 59 25.32 -16.69 3.77
N ARG A 60 24.10 -17.05 3.34
CA ARG A 60 23.20 -16.15 2.61
C ARG A 60 21.78 -16.28 3.14
N ILE A 61 21.12 -15.14 3.36
CA ILE A 61 19.72 -15.06 3.75
C ILE A 61 18.86 -14.93 2.47
N PRO A 62 17.95 -15.87 2.17
CA PRO A 62 17.03 -15.76 1.04
C PRO A 62 16.18 -14.48 1.08
N THR A 63 15.90 -13.90 -0.09
CA THR A 63 15.11 -12.66 -0.21
C THR A 63 13.69 -12.80 0.33
N TRP A 64 13.07 -13.97 0.18
CA TRP A 64 11.74 -14.21 0.75
C TRP A 64 11.73 -14.16 2.29
N ILE A 65 12.84 -14.55 2.95
CA ILE A 65 12.98 -14.42 4.41
C ILE A 65 13.08 -12.95 4.77
N MET A 66 13.94 -12.20 4.07
CA MET A 66 14.08 -10.76 4.28
C MET A 66 12.72 -10.06 4.19
N ILE A 67 11.96 -10.28 3.11
CA ILE A 67 10.65 -9.64 2.93
C ILE A 67 9.63 -10.00 4.02
N LYS A 68 9.68 -11.22 4.58
CA LYS A 68 8.78 -11.63 5.67
C LYS A 68 9.13 -10.99 7.01
N VAL A 69 10.40 -10.66 7.23
CA VAL A 69 10.89 -10.18 8.53
C VAL A 69 10.89 -8.66 8.61
N VAL A 70 11.19 -7.97 7.51
CA VAL A 70 11.26 -6.51 7.51
C VAL A 70 9.89 -5.89 7.81
N ASN A 71 9.91 -4.76 8.52
CA ASN A 71 8.72 -3.99 8.79
C ASN A 71 8.17 -3.33 7.52
N PHE A 72 6.94 -2.82 7.63
CA PHE A 72 6.24 -2.27 6.48
C PHE A 72 6.92 -1.04 5.86
N SER A 73 7.67 -0.23 6.62
CA SER A 73 8.45 0.88 6.05
C SER A 73 9.60 0.37 5.19
N THR A 74 10.38 -0.56 5.72
CA THR A 74 11.54 -1.12 5.04
C THR A 74 11.10 -1.93 3.82
N PHE A 75 9.96 -2.63 3.89
CA PHE A 75 9.36 -3.26 2.72
C PHE A 75 9.02 -2.26 1.60
N ILE A 76 8.44 -1.09 1.93
CA ILE A 76 8.14 -0.07 0.94
C ILE A 76 9.44 0.47 0.32
N ASP A 77 10.48 0.69 1.12
CA ASP A 77 11.78 1.13 0.63
C ASP A 77 12.40 0.09 -0.32
N VAL A 78 12.38 -1.20 0.04
CA VAL A 78 12.83 -2.32 -0.83
C VAL A 78 12.09 -2.28 -2.16
N LEU A 79 10.76 -2.18 -2.13
CA LEU A 79 9.96 -2.14 -3.35
C LEU A 79 10.23 -0.88 -4.17
N HIS A 80 10.33 0.28 -3.54
CA HIS A 80 10.54 1.56 -4.21
C HIS A 80 11.90 1.62 -4.92
N TYR A 81 12.95 1.10 -4.29
CA TYR A 81 14.32 1.13 -4.81
C TYR A 81 14.70 -0.10 -5.65
N SER A 82 13.88 -1.15 -5.67
CA SER A 82 14.09 -2.31 -6.54
C SER A 82 14.08 -1.93 -8.03
N LYS A 83 14.68 -2.79 -8.86
CA LYS A 83 14.65 -2.66 -10.32
C LYS A 83 13.21 -2.51 -10.82
N ILE A 84 12.98 -1.60 -11.77
CA ILE A 84 11.64 -1.18 -12.23
C ILE A 84 10.68 -2.33 -12.61
N GLN A 85 11.21 -3.47 -13.05
CA GLN A 85 10.46 -4.68 -13.37
C GLN A 85 9.67 -5.21 -12.18
N VAL A 86 10.21 -5.10 -10.96
CA VAL A 86 9.56 -5.57 -9.72
C VAL A 86 8.29 -4.78 -9.41
N PRO A 87 8.31 -3.44 -9.22
CA PRO A 87 7.09 -2.68 -9.00
C PRO A 87 6.15 -2.72 -10.21
N HIS A 88 6.66 -2.84 -11.44
CA HIS A 88 5.81 -3.03 -12.62
C HIS A 88 5.01 -4.33 -12.54
N ALA A 89 5.62 -5.45 -12.17
CA ALA A 89 4.92 -6.73 -12.00
C ALA A 89 3.85 -6.65 -10.90
N ILE A 90 4.15 -5.96 -9.79
CA ILE A 90 3.16 -5.77 -8.71
C ILE A 90 2.01 -4.86 -9.16
N CYS A 91 2.30 -3.79 -9.90
CA CYS A 91 1.25 -2.94 -10.49
C CYS A 91 0.35 -3.76 -11.42
N LYS A 92 0.91 -4.61 -12.28
CA LYS A 92 0.13 -5.51 -13.15
C LYS A 92 -0.73 -6.47 -12.35
N LEU A 93 -0.17 -7.12 -11.31
CA LEU A 93 -0.90 -8.05 -10.44
C LEU A 93 -2.14 -7.41 -9.82
N TYR A 94 -2.02 -6.17 -9.34
CA TYR A 94 -3.13 -5.44 -8.71
C TYR A 94 -3.91 -4.55 -9.68
N ASN A 95 -3.65 -4.64 -10.99
CA ASN A 95 -4.25 -3.79 -12.02
C ASN A 95 -4.15 -2.28 -11.72
N MET A 96 -3.02 -1.85 -11.15
CA MET A 96 -2.69 -0.45 -10.89
C MET A 96 -2.06 0.16 -12.14
N MET A 97 -2.90 0.50 -13.10
CA MET A 97 -2.48 1.05 -14.40
C MET A 97 -2.85 2.53 -14.51
N ASP A 98 -2.10 3.29 -15.30
CA ASP A 98 -2.45 4.66 -15.67
C ASP A 98 -3.44 4.70 -16.85
N GLU A 99 -3.85 5.90 -17.26
CA GLU A 99 -4.80 6.12 -18.36
C GLU A 99 -4.29 5.62 -19.71
N LYS A 100 -2.98 5.43 -19.86
CA LYS A 100 -2.33 4.92 -21.07
C LYS A 100 -2.09 3.40 -21.00
N GLY A 101 -2.50 2.74 -19.92
CA GLY A 101 -2.28 1.31 -19.72
C GLY A 101 -0.86 0.95 -19.30
N TYR A 102 -0.10 1.88 -18.72
CA TYR A 102 1.21 1.59 -18.13
C TYR A 102 1.14 1.38 -16.61
N PRO A 103 2.05 0.59 -16.01
CA PRO A 103 2.14 0.40 -14.57
C PRO A 103 2.26 1.72 -13.79
N ASN A 104 1.31 1.98 -12.89
CA ASN A 104 1.27 3.19 -12.08
C ASN A 104 2.01 2.99 -10.74
N VAL A 105 3.34 3.04 -10.79
CA VAL A 105 4.21 2.87 -9.61
C VAL A 105 3.95 3.95 -8.55
N LYS A 106 3.54 5.15 -8.96
CA LYS A 106 3.17 6.24 -8.03
C LYS A 106 1.97 5.85 -7.17
N LEU A 107 0.94 5.23 -7.77
CA LEU A 107 -0.22 4.72 -7.04
C LEU A 107 0.16 3.58 -6.09
N LEU A 108 0.98 2.62 -6.55
CA LEU A 108 1.46 1.52 -5.72
C LEU A 108 2.21 2.02 -4.48
N ILE A 109 3.28 2.78 -4.66
CA ILE A 109 4.09 3.28 -3.54
C ILE A 109 3.30 4.27 -2.67
N GLY A 110 2.51 5.15 -3.29
CA GLY A 110 1.70 6.14 -2.58
C GLY A 110 0.61 5.53 -1.71
N SER A 111 -0.05 4.46 -2.18
CA SER A 111 -1.07 3.73 -1.41
C SER A 111 -0.46 2.98 -0.23
N LEU A 112 0.70 2.32 -0.41
CA LEU A 112 1.42 1.65 0.68
C LEU A 112 1.88 2.64 1.76
N HIS A 113 2.40 3.80 1.37
CA HIS A 113 2.76 4.85 2.33
C HIS A 113 1.55 5.40 3.09
N TRP A 114 0.38 5.52 2.45
CA TRP A 114 -0.85 5.92 3.13
C TRP A 114 -1.31 4.87 4.13
N MET A 115 -1.35 3.61 3.71
CA MET A 115 -1.67 2.46 4.57
C MET A 115 -0.74 2.41 5.79
N ARG A 116 0.57 2.63 5.60
CA ARG A 116 1.54 2.73 6.69
C ARG A 116 1.17 3.83 7.67
N LYS A 117 0.84 5.03 7.17
CA LYS A 117 0.48 6.17 8.04
C LYS A 117 -0.77 5.87 8.87
N VAL A 118 -1.82 5.33 8.24
CA VAL A 118 -3.06 4.94 8.93
C VAL A 118 -2.78 3.87 10.01
N ARG A 119 -2.01 2.83 9.67
CA ARG A 119 -1.63 1.74 10.60
C ARG A 119 -0.82 2.27 11.78
N ASN A 120 0.09 3.22 11.56
CA ASN A 120 0.86 3.83 12.64
C ASN A 120 -0.01 4.70 13.55
N SER A 121 -0.92 5.52 12.98
CA SER A 121 -1.91 6.28 13.78
C SER A 121 -2.75 5.36 14.68
N TYR A 122 -3.20 4.21 14.16
CA TYR A 122 -3.90 3.21 14.98
C TYR A 122 -3.03 2.70 16.14
N ALA A 123 -1.77 2.34 15.87
CA ALA A 123 -0.85 1.83 16.89
C ALA A 123 -0.51 2.87 17.98
N HIS A 124 -0.62 4.16 17.65
CA HIS A 124 -0.46 5.27 18.59
C HIS A 124 -1.78 5.71 19.24
N ASN A 125 -2.87 4.96 19.06
CA ASN A 125 -4.22 5.26 19.56
C ASN A 125 -4.74 6.66 19.15
N GLU A 126 -4.36 7.12 17.96
CA GLU A 126 -4.87 8.37 17.39
C GLU A 126 -6.31 8.20 16.86
N ARG A 127 -7.05 9.32 16.73
CA ARG A 127 -8.39 9.32 16.13
C ARG A 127 -8.30 9.13 14.61
N ILE A 128 -8.47 7.89 14.16
CA ILE A 128 -8.31 7.51 12.74
C ILE A 128 -9.32 8.21 11.82
N TYR A 129 -10.55 8.42 12.28
CA TYR A 129 -11.62 8.99 11.43
C TYR A 129 -11.38 10.45 11.03
N CYS A 130 -10.50 11.18 11.74
CA CYS A 130 -10.07 12.54 11.38
C CYS A 130 -8.72 12.56 10.66
N LEU A 131 -8.11 11.38 10.40
CA LEU A 131 -6.79 11.32 9.82
C LEU A 131 -6.79 11.89 8.41
N THR A 132 -6.06 12.98 8.25
CA THR A 132 -5.99 13.70 6.98
C THR A 132 -4.52 13.89 6.58
N ARG A 133 -4.25 13.81 5.28
CA ARG A 133 -3.00 14.30 4.69
C ARG A 133 -3.33 15.39 3.68
N SER A 134 -3.13 16.63 4.13
CA SER A 134 -3.03 17.82 3.31
C SER A 134 -1.55 18.19 3.16
N ASN A 135 -1.17 18.86 2.08
CA ASN A 135 0.21 19.37 1.97
C ASN A 135 0.43 20.50 2.98
N GLY A 136 1.54 20.44 3.73
CA GLY A 136 2.02 21.57 4.54
C GLY A 136 2.45 22.78 3.71
N ASN A 137 2.66 22.63 2.39
CA ASN A 137 3.00 23.72 1.48
C ASN A 137 1.80 24.07 0.57
N ARG A 138 0.99 25.05 1.02
CA ARG A 138 -0.11 25.63 0.23
C ARG A 138 0.36 26.31 -1.08
N PHE A 139 1.67 26.53 -1.23
CA PHE A 139 2.29 27.29 -2.33
C PHE A 139 2.75 26.46 -3.54
N ARG A 140 2.73 25.12 -3.47
CA ARG A 140 3.01 24.26 -4.64
C ARG A 140 1.81 23.36 -4.91
N GLY A 141 1.06 23.66 -5.96
CA GLY A 141 -0.29 23.15 -6.28
C GLY A 141 -0.45 21.65 -6.55
N ASN A 142 0.48 20.79 -6.12
CA ASN A 142 0.38 19.34 -6.34
C ASN A 142 -0.19 18.65 -5.11
N SER A 143 -1.48 18.34 -5.14
CA SER A 143 -2.13 17.45 -4.16
C SER A 143 -1.30 16.16 -3.99
N SER A 144 -0.99 15.78 -2.74
CA SER A 144 -0.38 14.48 -2.45
C SER A 144 -1.39 13.33 -2.52
N ARG A 145 -2.69 13.65 -2.60
CA ARG A 145 -3.74 12.67 -2.88
C ARG A 145 -3.64 12.24 -4.34
N ILE A 146 -3.55 10.93 -4.55
CA ILE A 146 -3.49 10.34 -5.88
C ILE A 146 -4.93 10.13 -6.35
N LEU A 147 -5.34 10.82 -7.41
CA LEU A 147 -6.63 10.61 -8.04
C LEU A 147 -6.55 9.37 -8.94
N GLU A 148 -6.84 8.22 -8.36
CA GLU A 148 -6.81 6.94 -9.05
C GLU A 148 -8.16 6.63 -9.76
N PRO A 149 -8.19 5.64 -10.67
CA PRO A 149 -9.38 5.31 -11.46
C PRO A 149 -10.70 5.17 -10.68
N TYR A 150 -10.74 4.49 -9.54
CA TYR A 150 -11.97 4.26 -8.79
C TYR A 150 -12.58 5.55 -8.24
N LEU A 151 -11.78 6.46 -7.69
CA LEU A 151 -12.21 7.79 -7.23
C LEU A 151 -12.79 8.64 -8.36
N ARG A 152 -12.32 8.44 -9.60
CA ARG A 152 -12.85 9.12 -10.79
C ARG A 152 -14.16 8.51 -11.28
N MET A 153 -14.41 7.24 -10.97
CA MET A 153 -15.66 6.54 -11.28
C MET A 153 -16.75 6.78 -10.21
N LEU A 154 -16.36 7.32 -9.04
CA LEU A 154 -17.30 7.79 -8.01
C LEU A 154 -17.81 9.21 -8.32
N ARG A 155 -18.58 9.79 -7.38
CA ARG A 155 -19.15 11.14 -7.52
C ARG A 155 -18.09 12.20 -7.84
N PRO A 156 -18.37 13.20 -8.70
CA PRO A 156 -17.41 14.25 -9.10
C PRO A 156 -16.80 15.04 -7.93
N ALA A 157 -17.48 15.09 -6.79
CA ALA A 157 -16.98 15.75 -5.59
C ALA A 157 -15.67 15.13 -5.09
N TYR A 158 -15.46 13.81 -5.23
CA TYR A 158 -14.20 13.15 -4.87
C TYR A 158 -13.01 13.67 -5.66
N MET A 159 -13.19 14.14 -6.90
CA MET A 159 -12.10 14.71 -7.70
C MET A 159 -11.71 16.13 -7.24
N ARG A 160 -12.61 16.85 -6.58
CA ARG A 160 -12.37 18.23 -6.12
C ARG A 160 -11.61 18.27 -4.79
N HIS A 161 -11.79 17.25 -3.95
CA HIS A 161 -11.12 17.16 -2.65
C HIS A 161 -9.62 16.86 -2.82
N ARG A 162 -8.78 17.77 -2.30
CA ARG A 162 -7.32 17.67 -2.37
C ARG A 162 -6.71 16.90 -1.19
N GLU A 163 -7.50 16.62 -0.17
CA GLU A 163 -7.04 15.97 1.05
C GLU A 163 -7.20 14.46 0.94
N GLN A 164 -6.15 13.72 1.26
CA GLN A 164 -6.25 12.28 1.41
C GLN A 164 -6.78 11.94 2.81
N LYS A 165 -7.84 11.15 2.85
CA LYS A 165 -8.59 10.79 4.07
C LYS A 165 -8.72 9.27 4.19
N LEU A 166 -9.40 8.80 5.23
CA LEU A 166 -9.58 7.38 5.49
C LEU A 166 -10.29 6.66 4.33
N PHE A 167 -11.23 7.33 3.64
CA PHE A 167 -11.91 6.77 2.48
C PHE A 167 -10.95 6.38 1.34
N ASP A 168 -9.84 7.10 1.15
CA ASP A 168 -8.79 6.72 0.18
C ASP A 168 -8.17 5.36 0.51
N LEU A 169 -8.07 5.01 1.80
CA LEU A 169 -7.61 3.67 2.20
C LEU A 169 -8.62 2.59 1.79
N PHE A 170 -9.93 2.86 1.93
CA PHE A 170 -10.97 1.92 1.52
C PHE A 170 -10.91 1.67 0.02
N VAL A 171 -10.68 2.72 -0.76
CA VAL A 171 -10.42 2.60 -2.20
C VAL A 171 -9.16 1.78 -2.48
N TYR A 172 -8.08 1.95 -1.72
CA TYR A 172 -6.89 1.12 -1.87
C TYR A 172 -7.14 -0.35 -1.51
N PHE A 173 -7.98 -0.66 -0.53
CA PHE A 173 -8.39 -2.03 -0.24
C PHE A 173 -9.10 -2.68 -1.43
N LYS A 174 -9.85 -1.91 -2.23
CA LYS A 174 -10.41 -2.43 -3.49
C LYS A 174 -9.33 -2.94 -4.44
N TYR A 175 -8.12 -2.39 -4.43
CA TYR A 175 -7.01 -2.95 -5.22
C TYR A 175 -6.44 -4.23 -4.62
N TYR A 176 -6.15 -4.22 -3.32
CA TYR A 176 -5.36 -5.27 -2.68
C TYR A 176 -6.16 -6.51 -2.26
N LEU A 177 -7.46 -6.36 -1.97
CA LEU A 177 -8.30 -7.47 -1.50
C LEU A 177 -9.02 -8.16 -2.67
N PRO A 178 -9.19 -9.50 -2.63
CA PRO A 178 -10.15 -10.20 -3.49
C PRO A 178 -11.56 -9.62 -3.37
N HIS A 179 -12.37 -9.74 -4.42
CA HIS A 179 -13.70 -9.10 -4.46
C HIS A 179 -14.61 -9.49 -3.29
N ARG A 180 -14.63 -10.79 -2.92
CA ARG A 180 -15.43 -11.29 -1.79
C ARG A 180 -14.98 -10.71 -0.44
N GLU A 181 -13.67 -10.65 -0.21
CA GLU A 181 -13.12 -10.05 1.02
C GLU A 181 -13.40 -8.54 1.09
N PHE A 182 -13.30 -7.85 -0.04
CA PHE A 182 -13.65 -6.43 -0.11
C PHE A 182 -15.15 -6.18 0.17
N GLN A 183 -16.03 -7.04 -0.37
CA GLN A 183 -17.47 -7.01 -0.07
C GLN A 183 -17.74 -7.20 1.41
N GLN A 184 -17.09 -8.19 2.04
CA GLN A 184 -17.22 -8.44 3.48
C GLN A 184 -16.76 -7.23 4.29
N PHE A 185 -15.58 -6.68 3.98
CA PHE A 185 -15.07 -5.47 4.62
C PHE A 185 -16.07 -4.31 4.55
N VAL A 186 -16.65 -4.05 3.37
CA VAL A 186 -17.64 -2.98 3.19
C VAL A 186 -18.91 -3.26 4.00
N SER A 187 -19.39 -4.50 4.01
CA SER A 187 -20.57 -4.88 4.79
C SER A 187 -20.37 -4.60 6.29
N GLU A 188 -19.25 -5.05 6.86
CA GLU A 188 -18.89 -4.81 8.26
C GLU A 188 -18.72 -3.32 8.56
N LEU A 189 -18.05 -2.57 7.69
CA LEU A 189 -17.89 -1.12 7.82
C LEU A 189 -19.25 -0.41 7.86
N LYS A 190 -20.18 -0.79 6.97
CA LYS A 190 -21.52 -0.20 6.93
C LYS A 190 -22.30 -0.50 8.20
N VAL A 191 -22.24 -1.73 8.71
CA VAL A 191 -22.89 -2.10 9.99
C VAL A 191 -22.38 -1.20 11.11
N LEU A 192 -21.06 -1.00 11.22
CA LEU A 192 -20.46 -0.13 12.22
C LEU A 192 -20.89 1.34 12.06
N LEU A 193 -20.97 1.85 10.82
CA LEU A 193 -21.40 3.22 10.55
C LEU A 193 -22.88 3.45 10.84
N TYR A 194 -23.76 2.50 10.53
CA TYR A 194 -25.19 2.60 10.86
C TYR A 194 -25.45 2.44 12.35
N ASP A 195 -24.75 1.54 13.03
CA ASP A 195 -24.80 1.43 14.48
C ASP A 195 -24.36 2.75 15.13
N LEU A 196 -23.26 3.35 14.66
CA LEU A 196 -22.82 4.68 15.11
C LEU A 196 -23.89 5.75 14.84
N LYS A 197 -24.46 5.79 13.62
CA LYS A 197 -25.53 6.73 13.25
C LYS A 197 -26.73 6.64 14.19
N SER A 198 -27.08 5.44 14.65
CA SER A 198 -28.22 5.23 15.56
C SER A 198 -27.97 5.72 16.99
N LYS A 199 -26.70 5.91 17.38
CA LYS A 199 -26.27 6.23 18.75
C LYS A 199 -25.93 7.69 18.97
N ILE A 200 -25.81 8.49 17.91
CA ILE A 200 -25.39 9.90 17.99
C ILE A 200 -26.32 10.80 17.20
N ASP A 201 -26.27 12.10 17.48
CA ASP A 201 -26.99 13.12 16.72
C ASP A 201 -26.63 13.09 15.23
N GLU A 202 -27.60 13.36 14.36
CA GLU A 202 -27.44 13.31 12.91
C GLU A 202 -26.31 14.23 12.42
N ARG A 203 -26.19 15.45 12.96
CA ARG A 203 -25.13 16.39 12.58
C ARG A 203 -23.76 15.91 13.02
N ALA A 204 -23.68 15.26 14.18
CA ALA A 204 -22.44 14.66 14.67
C ALA A 204 -22.00 13.49 13.77
N PHE A 205 -22.94 12.65 13.33
CA PHE A 205 -22.66 11.58 12.38
C PHE A 205 -22.20 12.12 11.03
N GLU A 206 -22.90 13.12 10.48
CA GLU A 206 -22.51 13.78 9.24
C GLU A 206 -21.08 14.34 9.31
N TYR A 207 -20.74 15.00 10.42
CA TYR A 207 -19.40 15.49 10.66
C TYR A 207 -18.37 14.36 10.61
N ILE A 208 -18.57 13.28 11.37
CA ILE A 208 -17.64 12.13 11.40
C ILE A 208 -17.48 11.53 9.99
N ARG A 209 -18.58 11.30 9.29
CA ARG A 209 -18.61 10.73 7.94
C ARG A 209 -17.81 11.58 6.94
N VAL A 210 -17.99 12.91 6.98
CA VAL A 210 -17.24 13.85 6.15
C VAL A 210 -15.76 13.91 6.55
N GLN A 211 -15.44 13.79 7.84
CA GLN A 211 -14.04 13.70 8.31
C GLN A 211 -13.36 12.43 7.78
N MET A 212 -14.05 11.30 7.74
CA MET A 212 -13.56 10.06 7.12
C MET A 212 -13.34 10.20 5.61
N GLY A 213 -13.97 11.20 4.99
CA GLY A 213 -13.92 11.43 3.55
C GLY A 213 -15.02 10.73 2.76
N ILE A 214 -16.09 10.26 3.43
CA ILE A 214 -17.26 9.64 2.80
C ILE A 214 -18.26 10.75 2.47
N ILE A 215 -18.52 11.01 1.19
CA ILE A 215 -19.41 12.11 0.74
C ILE A 215 -20.87 11.69 0.79
N ASP A 216 -21.16 10.42 0.52
CA ASP A 216 -22.46 9.79 0.67
C ASP A 216 -22.28 8.34 1.14
N MET A 217 -23.23 7.80 1.92
CA MET A 217 -23.19 6.40 2.33
C MET A 217 -23.34 5.45 1.12
N GLU A 218 -24.07 5.87 0.10
CA GLU A 218 -24.23 5.11 -1.15
C GLU A 218 -22.90 4.96 -1.92
N ASP A 219 -21.95 5.87 -1.72
CA ASP A 219 -20.64 5.79 -2.39
C ASP A 219 -19.84 4.55 -1.97
N ILE A 220 -20.11 4.03 -0.77
CA ILE A 220 -19.50 2.79 -0.28
C ILE A 220 -20.02 1.59 -1.10
N ASP A 221 -21.32 1.56 -1.40
CA ASP A 221 -21.93 0.51 -2.23
C ASP A 221 -21.51 0.65 -3.69
N LEU A 222 -21.47 1.89 -4.21
CA LEU A 222 -20.94 2.17 -5.55
C LEU A 222 -19.53 1.61 -5.69
N LEU A 223 -18.65 1.86 -4.71
CA LEU A 223 -17.28 1.37 -4.70
C LEU A 223 -17.21 -0.16 -4.78
N VAL A 224 -18.13 -0.91 -4.14
CA VAL A 224 -18.20 -2.37 -4.27
C VAL A 224 -18.54 -2.78 -5.70
N ASN A 225 -19.56 -2.15 -6.28
CA ASN A 225 -20.11 -2.48 -7.59
C ASN A 225 -19.20 -2.08 -8.77
N LEU A 226 -18.21 -1.21 -8.54
CA LEU A 226 -17.22 -0.86 -9.57
C LEU A 226 -16.47 -2.11 -10.05
N PRO A 227 -16.18 -2.23 -11.37
CA PRO A 227 -15.51 -3.39 -11.93
C PRO A 227 -14.10 -3.55 -11.33
N LYS A 228 -13.72 -4.79 -11.02
CA LYS A 228 -12.40 -5.12 -10.48
C LYS A 228 -11.87 -6.37 -11.18
N SER A 229 -10.62 -6.28 -11.63
CA SER A 229 -9.89 -7.44 -12.14
C SER A 229 -9.57 -8.44 -11.02
N GLU A 230 -9.69 -9.72 -11.32
CA GLU A 230 -9.28 -10.77 -10.39
C GLU A 230 -7.78 -10.71 -10.11
N ILE A 231 -7.38 -10.99 -8.87
CA ILE A 231 -5.97 -10.98 -8.47
C ILE A 231 -5.41 -12.38 -8.73
N GLU A 232 -4.72 -12.54 -9.85
CA GLU A 232 -4.21 -13.83 -10.29
C GLU A 232 -2.81 -14.13 -9.73
N TYR A 233 -2.74 -14.47 -8.43
CA TYR A 233 -1.47 -14.78 -7.75
C TYR A 233 -0.64 -15.88 -8.47
N ASN A 234 -1.32 -16.87 -9.04
CA ASN A 234 -0.68 -18.00 -9.75
C ASN A 234 -0.01 -17.61 -11.07
N LYS A 235 -0.31 -16.42 -11.62
CA LYS A 235 0.33 -15.91 -12.85
C LYS A 235 1.40 -14.86 -12.56
N PHE A 236 1.69 -14.58 -11.29
CA PHE A 236 2.66 -13.56 -10.91
C PHE A 236 4.06 -13.81 -11.48
N ASP A 237 4.47 -15.07 -11.55
CA ASP A 237 5.77 -15.47 -12.10
C ASP A 237 5.88 -15.23 -13.63
N LYS A 238 4.77 -14.90 -14.31
CA LYS A 238 4.71 -14.62 -15.75
C LYS A 238 4.65 -13.11 -16.09
N LEU A 239 4.64 -12.22 -15.08
CA LEU A 239 4.38 -10.77 -15.21
C LEU A 239 5.64 -9.91 -15.19
#